data_AF-A0A7V2IM69-F1
#
_entry.id   AF-A0A7V2IM69-F1
#
_cell.length_a   1.000
_cell.length_b   1.000
_cell.length_c   1.000
_cell.angle_alpha   90.00
_cell.angle_beta   90.00
_cell.angle_gamma   90.00
#
_symmetry.space_group_name_H-M   'P 1'
#
loop_
_entity.id
_entity.type
_entity.pdbx_description
1 polymer ?
#
loop_
_entity_poly.entity_id
_entity_poly.type
_entity_poly.pdbx_seq_one_letter_code
_entity_poly.pdbx_strand_id
1 'polypeptide(L)'
;SAARPRGAAADQLRILQAAGLRPEDPSEAEKAIRRADVVIDALIGYSLRGAPRGRAAELIALCNEHARRVLALDVPSGLDATTGEAPGAVVRADRTLTLALPKTGLASLSGELYVADIGIPPEVYRPLGISFEPFFGSRYWVRLTHKRMAIR
;
A
#
# COMPACT_ATOMS: atom_id res chain seq x y z
N SER A 1 -2.19 -3.40 24.74
CA SER A 1 -1.28 -2.26 24.57
C SER A 1 -0.55 -2.40 23.25
N ALA A 2 -0.78 -1.51 22.28
CA ALA A 2 -0.03 -1.54 21.03
C ALA A 2 1.43 -1.14 21.33
N ALA A 3 2.40 -1.91 20.82
CA ALA A 3 3.80 -1.57 20.97
C ALA A 3 4.08 -0.19 20.35
N ARG A 4 4.84 0.67 21.04
CA ARG A 4 5.29 1.94 20.46
C ARG A 4 6.09 1.66 19.18
N PRO A 5 5.85 2.41 18.09
CA PRO A 5 6.65 2.26 16.88
C PRO A 5 8.12 2.57 17.16
N ARG A 6 9.01 1.96 16.38
CA ARG A 6 10.47 2.13 16.45
C ARG A 6 11.03 2.45 15.06
N GLY A 7 12.27 2.95 15.01
CA GLY A 7 12.94 3.29 13.75
C GLY A 7 12.13 4.30 12.93
N ALA A 8 12.11 4.10 11.60
CA ALA A 8 11.44 4.99 10.67
C ALA A 8 9.97 5.27 11.02
N ALA A 9 9.22 4.27 11.49
CA ALA A 9 7.82 4.47 11.89
C ALA A 9 7.68 5.42 13.09
N ALA A 10 8.63 5.41 14.03
CA ALA A 10 8.64 6.38 15.14
C ALA A 10 8.95 7.79 14.65
N ASP A 11 9.84 7.93 13.67
CA ASP A 11 10.17 9.21 13.06
C ASP A 11 8.98 9.79 12.29
N GLN A 12 8.28 8.97 11.52
CA GLN A 12 7.06 9.37 10.82
C GLN A 12 5.94 9.76 11.78
N LEU A 13 5.78 9.06 12.92
CA LEU A 13 4.82 9.45 13.95
C LEU A 13 5.16 10.83 14.54
N ARG A 14 6.44 11.14 14.76
CA ARG A 14 6.85 12.47 15.24
C ARG A 14 6.56 13.56 14.21
N ILE A 15 6.79 13.29 12.92
CA ILE A 15 6.45 14.23 11.84
C ILE A 15 4.94 14.48 11.79
N LEU A 16 4.12 13.42 11.85
CA LEU A 16 2.67 13.52 11.91
C LEU A 16 2.23 14.41 13.09
N GLN A 17 2.84 14.22 14.26
CA GLN A 17 2.56 15.01 15.45
C GLN A 17 2.98 16.47 15.32
N ALA A 18 4.15 16.74 14.73
CA ALA A 18 4.61 18.09 14.47
C ALA A 18 3.72 18.83 13.45
N ALA A 19 3.10 18.10 12.52
CA ALA A 19 2.11 18.63 11.58
C ALA A 19 0.73 18.91 12.22
N GLY A 20 0.59 18.76 13.54
CA GLY A 20 -0.66 19.00 14.26
C GLY A 20 -1.68 17.84 14.17
N LEU A 21 -1.32 16.72 13.54
CA LEU A 21 -2.16 15.54 13.45
C LEU A 21 -1.88 14.59 14.63
N ARG A 22 -2.88 13.81 15.03
CA ARG A 22 -2.73 12.80 16.09
C ARG A 22 -3.41 11.51 15.62
N PRO A 23 -2.83 10.33 15.92
CA PRO A 23 -3.53 9.07 15.73
C PRO A 23 -4.80 9.05 16.59
N GLU A 24 -5.91 8.60 16.00
CA GLU A 24 -7.13 8.28 16.73
C GLU A 24 -6.94 7.04 17.60
N ASP A 25 -7.77 6.90 18.63
CA ASP A 25 -7.81 5.66 19.40
C ASP A 25 -8.26 4.50 18.49
N PRO A 26 -7.59 3.33 18.53
CA PRO A 26 -7.98 2.18 17.74
C PRO A 26 -9.44 1.78 17.90
N SER A 27 -10.07 1.99 19.05
CA SER A 27 -11.50 1.70 19.29
C SER A 27 -12.45 2.53 18.41
N GLU A 28 -12.03 3.72 17.96
CA GLU A 28 -12.83 4.60 17.10
C GLU A 28 -12.69 4.24 15.60
N ALA A 29 -11.90 3.22 15.24
CA ALA A 29 -11.56 2.92 13.85
C ALA A 29 -12.79 2.69 12.95
N GLU A 30 -13.81 1.96 13.42
CA GLU A 30 -15.02 1.71 12.62
C GLU A 30 -15.73 3.02 12.27
N LYS A 31 -15.94 3.87 13.27
CA LYS A 31 -16.59 5.18 13.10
C LYS A 31 -15.77 6.09 12.20
N ALA A 32 -14.45 6.07 12.32
CA ALA A 32 -13.56 6.82 11.44
C ALA A 32 -13.68 6.33 9.97
N ILE A 33 -13.64 5.02 9.75
CA ILE A 33 -13.80 4.40 8.42
C ILE A 33 -15.15 4.77 7.80
N ARG A 34 -16.25 4.64 8.54
CA ARG A 34 -17.60 4.95 8.06
C ARG A 34 -17.79 6.41 7.64
N ARG A 35 -17.06 7.34 8.28
CA ARG A 35 -17.13 8.77 8.02
C ARG A 35 -16.18 9.23 6.91
N ALA A 36 -15.15 8.45 6.60
CA ALA A 36 -14.16 8.81 5.61
C ALA A 36 -14.71 8.68 4.19
N ASP A 37 -14.40 9.65 3.34
CA ASP A 37 -14.68 9.57 1.90
C ASP A 37 -13.69 8.64 1.18
N VAL A 38 -12.47 8.52 1.72
CA VAL A 38 -11.41 7.62 1.24
C VAL A 38 -10.67 7.05 2.44
N VAL A 39 -10.47 5.74 2.45
CA VAL A 39 -9.57 5.04 3.37
C VAL A 39 -8.26 4.76 2.64
N ILE A 40 -7.15 5.10 3.28
CA ILE A 40 -5.81 4.75 2.80
C ILE A 40 -5.36 3.50 3.54
N ASP A 41 -5.21 2.41 2.81
CA ASP A 41 -4.63 1.18 3.33
C ASP A 41 -3.11 1.25 3.29
N ALA A 42 -2.51 1.46 4.46
CA ALA A 42 -1.06 1.42 4.70
C ALA A 42 -0.75 0.49 5.89
N LEU A 43 -1.58 -0.54 6.11
CA LEU A 43 -1.55 -1.38 7.30
C LEU A 43 -0.43 -2.44 7.23
N ILE A 44 -0.29 -3.12 6.08
CA ILE A 44 0.75 -4.11 5.79
C ILE A 44 1.16 -3.96 4.32
N GLY A 45 2.42 -3.64 4.05
CA GLY A 45 2.97 -3.59 2.69
C GLY A 45 3.56 -4.94 2.23
N TYR A 46 4.61 -4.88 1.41
CA TYR A 46 5.28 -6.06 0.85
C TYR A 46 5.84 -7.07 1.88
N SER A 47 5.97 -6.69 3.16
CA SER A 47 6.57 -7.51 4.21
C SER A 47 5.58 -8.47 4.91
N LEU A 48 4.44 -8.79 4.29
CA LEU A 48 3.46 -9.72 4.84
C LEU A 48 4.12 -11.06 5.20
N ARG A 49 3.73 -11.63 6.34
CA ARG A 49 4.19 -12.95 6.81
C ARG A 49 2.99 -13.80 7.24
N GLY A 50 2.48 -14.59 6.29
CA GLY A 50 1.28 -15.41 6.48
C GLY A 50 0.01 -14.57 6.61
N ALA A 51 -1.09 -15.22 7.01
CA ALA A 51 -2.39 -14.56 7.16
C ALA A 51 -2.36 -13.41 8.18
N PRO A 52 -2.97 -12.25 7.87
CA PRO A 52 -3.22 -11.20 8.87
C PRO A 52 -3.98 -11.75 10.07
N ARG A 53 -3.61 -11.27 11.27
CA ARG A 53 -4.16 -11.74 12.55
C ARG A 53 -4.43 -10.59 13.51
N GLY A 54 -5.28 -10.85 14.50
CA GLY A 54 -5.65 -9.89 15.54
C GLY A 54 -6.12 -8.57 14.93
N ARG A 55 -5.61 -7.46 15.46
CA ARG A 55 -6.07 -6.12 15.06
C ARG A 55 -5.93 -5.83 13.57
N ALA A 56 -4.92 -6.39 12.90
CA ALA A 56 -4.77 -6.18 11.46
C ALA A 56 -5.93 -6.84 10.68
N ALA A 57 -6.28 -8.08 11.01
CA ALA A 57 -7.41 -8.77 10.37
C ALA A 57 -8.74 -8.06 10.64
N GLU A 58 -8.95 -7.55 11.85
CA GLU A 58 -10.13 -6.75 12.22
C GLU A 58 -10.24 -5.47 11.38
N LEU A 59 -9.14 -4.73 11.23
CA LEU A 59 -9.12 -3.49 10.44
C LEU A 59 -9.35 -3.76 8.94
N ILE A 60 -8.81 -4.87 8.41
CA ILE A 60 -9.09 -5.29 7.04
C ILE A 60 -10.58 -5.59 6.86
N ALA A 61 -11.20 -6.31 7.80
CA ALA A 61 -12.62 -6.60 7.76
C ALA A 61 -13.47 -5.33 7.81
N LEU A 62 -13.22 -4.43 8.76
CA LEU A 62 -13.91 -3.14 8.88
C LEU A 62 -13.76 -2.28 7.62
N CYS A 63 -12.55 -2.25 7.04
CA CYS A 63 -12.29 -1.52 5.79
C CYS A 63 -13.16 -2.09 4.66
N ASN A 64 -13.13 -3.40 4.46
CA ASN A 64 -13.91 -4.08 3.41
C ASN A 64 -15.42 -3.94 3.58
N GLU A 65 -15.91 -3.80 4.81
CA GLU A 65 -17.35 -3.69 5.10
C GLU A 65 -17.88 -2.25 5.01
N HIS A 66 -17.06 -1.26 5.35
CA HIS A 66 -17.55 0.10 5.60
C HIS A 66 -16.89 1.20 4.77
N ALA A 67 -15.71 0.96 4.20
CA ALA A 67 -15.03 1.98 3.43
C ALA A 67 -15.81 2.28 2.14
N ARG A 68 -16.02 3.57 1.86
CA ARG A 68 -16.66 4.02 0.62
C ARG A 68 -15.73 3.88 -0.58
N ARG A 69 -14.45 4.19 -0.38
CA ARG A 69 -13.36 4.07 -1.36
C ARG A 69 -12.08 3.72 -0.64
N VAL A 70 -11.26 2.87 -1.26
CA VAL A 70 -10.01 2.38 -0.70
C VAL A 70 -8.85 2.58 -1.67
N LEU A 71 -7.81 3.27 -1.19
CA LEU A 71 -6.51 3.37 -1.86
C LEU A 71 -5.48 2.57 -1.06
N ALA A 72 -4.96 1.48 -1.61
CA ALA A 72 -3.84 0.76 -1.02
C ALA A 72 -2.51 1.40 -1.40
N LEU A 73 -1.61 1.54 -0.43
CA LEU A 73 -0.23 1.93 -0.65
C LEU A 73 0.64 0.68 -0.73
N ASP A 74 1.48 0.64 -1.76
CA ASP A 74 2.40 -0.43 -2.08
C ASP A 74 1.73 -1.73 -2.57
N VAL A 75 0.98 -2.39 -1.69
CA VAL A 75 0.29 -3.68 -1.87
C VAL A 75 -0.95 -3.65 -0.97
N PRO A 76 -2.14 -4.11 -1.42
CA PRO A 76 -3.28 -4.25 -0.53
C PRO A 76 -2.95 -5.16 0.66
N SER A 77 -3.22 -4.69 1.87
CA SER A 77 -2.88 -5.42 3.09
C SER A 77 -3.51 -6.81 3.09
N GLY A 78 -2.68 -7.83 3.35
CA GLY A 78 -3.10 -9.23 3.34
C GLY A 78 -2.88 -9.97 2.01
N LEU A 79 -2.41 -9.26 0.97
CA LEU A 79 -1.98 -9.87 -0.29
C LEU A 79 -0.47 -10.16 -0.27
N ASP A 80 -0.07 -11.33 -0.74
CA ASP A 80 1.33 -11.63 -0.99
C ASP A 80 1.83 -10.87 -2.23
N ALA A 81 2.84 -10.03 -2.02
CA ALA A 81 3.42 -9.18 -3.06
C ALA A 81 4.06 -9.97 -4.21
N THR A 82 4.46 -11.21 -3.98
CA THR A 82 5.16 -12.02 -4.98
C THR A 82 4.18 -12.91 -5.74
N THR A 83 3.35 -13.65 -5.02
CA THR A 83 2.48 -14.68 -5.60
C THR A 83 1.10 -14.16 -5.97
N GLY A 84 0.64 -13.08 -5.33
CA GLY A 84 -0.74 -12.59 -5.45
C GLY A 84 -1.74 -13.45 -4.66
N GLU A 85 -1.26 -14.38 -3.83
CA GLU A 85 -2.13 -15.15 -2.95
C GLU A 85 -2.58 -14.32 -1.74
N ALA A 86 -3.79 -14.58 -1.26
CA ALA A 86 -4.32 -14.01 -0.03
C ALA A 86 -4.45 -15.14 1.01
N PRO A 87 -3.46 -15.39 1.87
CA PRO A 87 -3.50 -16.47 2.86
C PRO A 87 -4.57 -16.28 3.94
N GLY A 88 -5.31 -15.17 3.91
CA GLY A 88 -6.40 -14.83 4.82
C GLY A 88 -7.16 -13.61 4.31
N ALA A 89 -7.59 -12.73 5.23
CA ALA A 89 -8.26 -11.49 4.86
C ALA A 89 -7.34 -10.56 4.05
N VAL A 90 -7.85 -10.02 2.95
CA VAL A 90 -7.17 -9.04 2.09
C VAL A 90 -8.04 -7.81 1.90
N VAL A 91 -7.42 -6.62 1.87
CA VAL A 91 -8.12 -5.37 1.57
C VAL A 91 -8.57 -5.36 0.11
N ARG A 92 -9.84 -5.00 -0.11
CA ARG A 92 -10.44 -4.82 -1.44
C ARG A 92 -10.25 -3.38 -1.89
N ALA A 93 -9.09 -3.09 -2.45
CA ALA A 93 -8.74 -1.74 -2.89
C ALA A 93 -9.35 -1.39 -4.25
N ASP A 94 -9.97 -0.21 -4.36
CA ASP A 94 -10.39 0.35 -5.66
C ASP A 94 -9.17 0.75 -6.49
N ARG A 95 -8.11 1.20 -5.80
CA ARG A 95 -6.86 1.64 -6.39
C ARG A 95 -5.68 1.19 -5.54
N THR A 96 -4.58 0.85 -6.20
CA THR A 96 -3.30 0.56 -5.53
C THR A 96 -2.21 1.45 -6.12
N LEU A 97 -1.50 2.19 -5.27
CA LEU A 97 -0.30 2.94 -5.65
C LEU A 97 0.94 2.17 -5.21
N THR A 98 1.51 1.38 -6.11
CA THR A 98 2.70 0.60 -5.82
C THR A 98 3.98 1.44 -5.89
N LEU A 99 4.96 1.15 -5.04
CA LEU A 99 6.18 1.94 -4.92
C LEU A 99 7.37 1.26 -5.62
N ALA A 100 8.27 2.06 -6.19
CA ALA A 100 9.41 1.60 -7.00
C ALA A 100 8.97 0.81 -8.24
N LEU A 101 9.06 -0.52 -8.21
CA LEU A 101 8.60 -1.39 -9.30
C LEU A 101 7.27 -2.09 -8.94
N PRO A 102 6.42 -2.40 -9.94
CA PRO A 102 5.23 -3.18 -9.73
C PRO A 102 5.58 -4.59 -9.28
N LYS A 103 4.94 -5.01 -8.19
CA LYS A 103 5.10 -6.32 -7.58
C LYS A 103 4.37 -7.36 -8.44
N THR A 104 4.95 -8.54 -8.61
CA THR A 104 4.40 -9.60 -9.47
C THR A 104 3.03 -10.06 -9.01
N GLY A 105 2.80 -10.10 -7.70
CA GLY A 105 1.51 -10.44 -7.10
C GLY A 105 0.39 -9.42 -7.34
N LEU A 106 0.68 -8.27 -7.95
CA LEU A 106 -0.34 -7.25 -8.26
C LEU A 106 -0.97 -7.41 -9.64
N ALA A 107 -0.49 -8.36 -10.45
CA ALA A 107 -0.94 -8.52 -11.85
C ALA A 107 -2.43 -8.87 -11.99
N SER A 108 -3.01 -9.49 -10.97
CA SER A 108 -4.41 -9.96 -10.95
C SER A 108 -5.33 -9.09 -10.10
N LEU A 109 -4.90 -7.90 -9.68
CA LEU A 109 -5.77 -6.99 -8.94
C LEU A 109 -6.98 -6.57 -9.78
N SER A 110 -8.15 -6.57 -9.15
CA SER A 110 -9.39 -6.07 -9.76
C SER A 110 -9.45 -4.53 -9.81
N GLY A 111 -8.74 -3.85 -8.90
CA GLY A 111 -8.66 -2.40 -8.82
C GLY A 111 -7.66 -1.79 -9.81
N GLU A 112 -7.66 -0.45 -9.91
CA GLU A 112 -6.71 0.26 -10.76
C GLU A 112 -5.31 0.28 -10.14
N LEU A 113 -4.30 -0.12 -10.90
CA LEU A 113 -2.91 -0.10 -10.46
C LEU A 113 -2.18 1.16 -10.95
N TYR A 114 -1.47 1.81 -10.05
CA TYR A 114 -0.59 2.94 -10.29
C TYR A 114 0.81 2.62 -9.76
N VAL A 115 1.84 3.24 -10.34
CA VAL A 115 3.20 3.20 -9.81
C VAL A 115 3.68 4.61 -9.50
N ALA A 116 4.30 4.79 -8.33
CA ALA A 116 4.89 6.05 -7.90
C ALA A 116 6.42 6.03 -8.04
N ASP A 117 6.97 7.15 -8.49
CA ASP A 117 8.39 7.43 -8.40
C ASP A 117 8.75 7.81 -6.96
N ILE A 118 9.62 7.03 -6.34
CA ILE A 118 10.15 7.29 -5.00
C ILE A 118 11.63 7.69 -5.04
N GLY A 119 12.17 8.00 -6.22
CA GLY A 119 13.54 8.46 -6.40
C GLY A 119 14.58 7.33 -6.42
N ILE A 120 14.20 6.11 -6.82
CA ILE A 120 15.19 5.03 -7.04
C ILE A 120 15.94 5.33 -8.35
N PRO A 121 17.27 5.50 -8.32
CA PRO A 121 18.04 5.73 -9.55
C PRO A 121 17.92 4.54 -10.52
N PRO A 122 17.70 4.76 -11.82
CA PRO A 122 17.61 3.68 -12.81
C PRO A 122 18.84 2.75 -12.83
N GLU A 123 20.00 3.26 -12.43
CA GLU A 123 21.26 2.53 -12.28
C GLU A 123 21.14 1.33 -11.33
N VAL A 124 20.25 1.39 -10.34
CA VAL A 124 19.99 0.30 -9.38
C VAL A 124 19.45 -0.94 -10.10
N TYR A 125 18.73 -0.76 -11.21
CA TYR A 125 18.10 -1.85 -11.96
C TYR A 125 19.03 -2.49 -13.00
N ARG A 126 20.04 -1.75 -13.48
CA ARG A 126 20.92 -2.17 -14.57
C ARG A 126 21.68 -3.49 -14.31
N PRO A 127 22.27 -3.72 -13.11
CA PRO A 127 22.95 -4.99 -12.82
C PRO A 127 22.01 -6.20 -12.78
N LEU A 128 20.70 -5.96 -12.59
CA LEU A 128 19.66 -7.00 -12.56
C LEU A 128 19.15 -7.33 -13.97
N GLY A 129 19.70 -6.69 -15.01
CA GLY A 129 19.22 -6.84 -16.38
C GLY A 129 17.85 -6.21 -16.62
N ILE A 130 17.38 -5.37 -15.70
CA ILE A 130 16.08 -4.71 -15.78
C ILE A 130 16.24 -3.37 -16.51
N SER A 131 15.60 -3.23 -17.67
CA SER A 131 15.52 -1.95 -18.38
C SER A 131 14.38 -1.11 -17.80
N PHE A 132 14.74 -0.07 -17.06
CA PHE A 132 13.79 0.90 -16.52
C PHE A 132 14.07 2.29 -17.10
N GLU A 133 13.18 2.72 -17.99
CA GLU A 133 13.11 4.13 -18.41
C GLU A 133 12.03 4.83 -17.59
N PRO A 134 12.35 5.89 -16.82
CA PRO A 134 11.36 6.64 -16.07
C PRO A 134 10.26 7.19 -16.98
N PHE A 135 9.08 6.56 -16.96
CA PHE A 135 7.93 6.94 -17.78
C PHE A 135 6.99 7.92 -17.06
N PHE A 136 7.48 8.59 -16.02
CA PHE A 136 6.71 9.53 -15.20
C PHE A 136 6.55 10.92 -15.86
N GLY A 137 7.45 11.29 -16.78
CA GLY A 137 7.43 12.61 -17.42
C GLY A 137 7.52 13.74 -16.40
N SER A 138 6.56 14.68 -16.43
CA SER A 138 6.45 15.77 -15.44
C SER A 138 5.62 15.40 -14.20
N ARG A 139 5.35 14.12 -13.96
CA ARG A 139 4.57 13.60 -12.82
C ARG A 139 5.47 12.75 -11.92
N TYR A 140 4.93 12.36 -10.78
CA TYR A 140 5.58 11.43 -9.83
C TYR A 140 4.84 10.10 -9.70
N TRP A 141 3.82 9.87 -10.53
CA TRP A 141 3.08 8.63 -10.58
C TRP A 141 2.37 8.49 -11.93
N VAL A 142 2.11 7.25 -12.34
CA VAL A 142 1.31 6.95 -13.53
C VAL A 142 0.41 5.75 -13.29
N ARG A 143 -0.71 5.70 -14.03
CA ARG A 143 -1.54 4.50 -14.12
C ARG A 143 -0.84 3.44 -14.96
N LEU A 144 -0.82 2.22 -14.46
CA LEU A 144 -0.40 1.04 -15.21
C LEU A 144 -1.59 0.48 -15.99
N THR A 145 -1.35 0.20 -17.26
CA THR A 145 -2.25 -0.53 -18.15
C THR A 145 -1.47 -1.71 -18.71
N HIS A 146 -2.14 -2.73 -19.25
CA HIS A 146 -1.44 -3.91 -19.82
C HIS A 146 -0.30 -3.56 -20.80
N LYS A 147 -0.37 -2.42 -21.50
CA LYS A 147 0.68 -1.94 -22.41
C LYS A 147 1.92 -1.35 -21.71
N ARG A 148 1.83 -0.97 -20.44
CA ARG A 148 2.88 -0.32 -19.63
C ARG A 148 3.47 -1.20 -18.53
N MET A 149 3.05 -2.45 -18.43
CA MET A 149 3.60 -3.42 -17.47
C MET A 149 4.87 -4.13 -17.97
N ALA A 150 5.26 -3.92 -19.23
CA ALA A 150 6.45 -4.53 -19.81
C ALA A 150 7.72 -3.83 -19.31
N ILE A 151 8.17 -4.21 -18.12
CA ILE A 151 9.57 -4.13 -17.75
C ILE A 151 10.27 -5.20 -18.59
N ARG A 152 11.18 -4.81 -19.48
CA ARG A 152 11.99 -5.73 -20.28
C ARG A 152 13.34 -5.97 -19.62
#